data_AF-A0A7S0CNN9-F1
#
_entry.id   AF-A0A7S0CNN9-F1
#
_cell.length_a   1.000
_cell.length_b   1.000
_cell.length_c   1.000
_cell.angle_alpha   90.00
_cell.angle_beta   90.00
_cell.angle_gamma   90.00
#
_symmetry.space_group_name_H-M   'P 1'
#
loop_
_entity.id
_entity.type
_entity.pdbx_description
1 polymer ?
#
loop_
_entity_poly.entity_id
_entity_poly.type
_entity_poly.pdbx_seq_one_letter_code
_entity_poly.pdbx_strand_id
1 'polypeptide(L)'
;VKLRENNINGNKLLSFDLAVLKGLGINRPGTIALALCAMKELNNSFAGGIILIEHSAYCFSKIKDQLRLHAMCQSKEVHSKPKIREAEKKRFKRIVAYHFPSDERS
;
A
#
# COMPACT_ATOMS: atom_id res chain seq x y z
N VAL A 1 4.33 10.12 -17.72
CA VAL A 1 5.38 9.29 -17.06
C VAL A 1 5.23 7.87 -17.58
N LYS A 2 6.22 7.35 -18.32
CA LYS A 2 6.17 6.08 -19.08
C LYS A 2 6.02 4.80 -18.22
N LEU A 3 5.76 4.92 -16.92
CA LEU A 3 5.74 3.79 -15.99
C LEU A 3 4.53 2.86 -16.21
N ARG A 4 3.34 3.45 -16.43
CA ARG A 4 2.12 2.68 -16.73
C ARG A 4 2.17 2.03 -18.11
N GLU A 5 2.69 2.73 -19.10
CA GLU A 5 2.81 2.24 -20.49
C GLU A 5 3.71 1.01 -20.60
N ASN A 6 4.71 0.89 -19.71
CA ASN A 6 5.62 -0.24 -19.67
C ASN A 6 5.22 -1.33 -18.65
N ASN A 7 4.00 -1.29 -18.08
CA ASN A 7 3.52 -2.27 -17.09
C ASN A 7 4.51 -2.52 -15.94
N ILE A 8 5.09 -1.44 -15.41
CA ILE A 8 6.05 -1.51 -14.31
C ILE A 8 5.28 -1.62 -12.99
N ASN A 9 5.41 -2.77 -12.33
CA ASN A 9 4.86 -3.01 -10.99
C ASN A 9 5.87 -2.60 -9.89
N GLY A 10 5.44 -2.58 -8.63
CA GLY A 10 6.29 -2.17 -7.50
C GLY A 10 7.57 -2.99 -7.37
N ASN A 11 7.52 -4.30 -7.66
CA ASN A 11 8.69 -5.17 -7.62
C ASN A 11 9.69 -4.86 -8.73
N LYS A 12 9.21 -4.60 -9.96
CA LYS A 12 10.05 -4.17 -11.08
C LYS A 12 10.66 -2.79 -10.82
N LEU A 13 9.94 -1.90 -10.14
CA LEU A 13 10.46 -0.58 -9.79
C LEU A 13 11.68 -0.67 -8.87
N LEU A 14 11.72 -1.64 -7.96
CA LEU A 14 12.85 -1.87 -7.06
C LEU A 14 14.10 -2.40 -7.77
N SER A 15 13.95 -3.01 -8.95
CA SER A 15 15.07 -3.50 -9.75
C SER A 15 15.60 -2.46 -10.75
N PHE A 16 15.17 -1.19 -10.66
CA PHE A 16 15.60 -0.17 -11.60
C PHE A 16 17.00 0.33 -11.30
N ASP A 17 17.80 0.43 -12.35
CA ASP A 17 19.11 1.05 -12.33
C ASP A 17 19.10 2.37 -13.13
N LEU A 18 20.26 3.02 -13.15
CA LEU A 18 20.47 4.27 -13.88
C LEU A 18 20.17 4.11 -15.40
N ALA A 19 20.48 2.96 -15.98
CA ALA A 19 20.30 2.70 -17.40
C ALA A 19 18.80 2.59 -17.75
N VAL A 20 18.03 1.88 -16.94
CA VAL A 20 16.58 1.72 -17.09
C VAL A 20 15.87 3.07 -16.92
N LEU A 21 16.25 3.88 -15.94
CA LEU A 21 15.67 5.22 -15.75
C LEU A 21 15.92 6.14 -16.95
N LYS A 22 17.13 6.10 -17.52
CA LYS A 22 17.45 6.82 -18.77
C LYS A 22 16.67 6.27 -19.97
N GLY A 23 16.54 4.95 -20.09
CA GLY A 23 15.73 4.28 -21.12
C GLY A 23 14.25 4.67 -21.08
N LEU A 24 13.74 5.01 -19.88
CA LEU A 24 12.39 5.54 -19.68
C LEU A 24 12.26 7.05 -20.01
N GLY A 25 13.34 7.70 -20.44
CA GLY A 25 13.38 9.12 -20.78
C GLY A 25 13.56 10.04 -19.58
N ILE A 26 13.94 9.52 -18.41
CA ILE A 26 14.28 10.34 -17.24
C ILE A 26 15.75 10.71 -17.34
N ASN A 27 16.03 11.87 -17.94
CA ASN A 27 17.40 12.31 -18.23
C ASN A 27 17.91 13.40 -17.27
N ARG A 28 17.03 13.98 -16.45
CA ARG A 28 17.40 15.03 -15.49
C ARG A 28 18.18 14.42 -14.33
N PRO A 29 19.46 14.79 -14.11
CA PRO A 29 20.31 14.16 -13.09
C PRO A 29 19.73 14.21 -11.69
N GLY A 30 19.17 15.36 -11.28
CA GLY A 30 18.55 15.51 -9.96
C GLY A 30 17.33 14.61 -9.78
N THR A 31 16.54 14.39 -10.83
CA THR A 31 15.39 13.47 -10.79
C THR A 31 15.83 12.02 -10.73
N ILE A 32 16.89 11.65 -11.45
CA ILE A 32 17.49 10.30 -11.38
C ILE A 32 18.00 10.04 -9.96
N ALA A 33 18.74 10.98 -9.36
CA ALA A 33 19.28 10.85 -8.02
C ALA A 33 18.17 10.67 -6.96
N LEU A 34 17.11 11.48 -7.03
CA LEU A 34 15.96 11.36 -6.14
C LEU A 34 15.24 10.02 -6.30
N ALA A 35 15.04 9.56 -7.55
CA ALA A 35 14.38 8.29 -7.81
C ALA A 35 15.19 7.11 -7.25
N LEU A 36 16.50 7.07 -7.50
CA LEU A 36 17.39 6.04 -6.97
C LEU A 36 17.44 6.05 -5.43
N CYS A 37 17.46 7.24 -4.82
CA CYS A 37 17.44 7.38 -3.37
C CYS A 37 16.15 6.80 -2.77
N ALA A 38 15.00 7.20 -3.31
CA ALA A 38 13.70 6.71 -2.86
C ALA A 38 13.53 5.20 -3.04
N MET A 39 14.02 4.63 -4.15
CA MET A 39 14.02 3.18 -4.38
C MET A 39 14.88 2.44 -3.36
N LYS A 40 16.05 2.98 -3.00
CA LYS A 40 16.94 2.41 -1.99
C LYS A 40 16.30 2.45 -0.60
N GLU A 41 15.66 3.56 -0.23
CA GLU A 41 14.90 3.68 1.01
C GLU A 41 13.74 2.67 1.05
N LEU A 42 13.02 2.49 -0.05
CA LEU A 42 11.95 1.51 -0.17
C LEU A 42 12.46 0.08 0.00
N ASN A 43 13.58 -0.26 -0.63
CA ASN A 43 14.20 -1.59 -0.54
C ASN A 43 14.70 -1.89 0.88
N ASN A 44 15.31 -0.90 1.54
CA ASN A 44 15.73 -1.04 2.93
C ASN A 44 14.54 -1.16 3.90
N SER A 45 13.43 -0.48 3.60
CA SER A 45 12.18 -0.60 4.38
C SER A 45 11.51 -1.96 4.17
N PHE A 46 11.64 -2.55 2.99
CA PHE A 46 11.17 -3.90 2.69
C PHE A 46 11.91 -4.97 3.50
N ALA A 47 13.22 -4.81 3.73
CA ALA A 47 14.00 -5.68 4.61
C ALA A 47 13.56 -5.63 6.09
N GLY A 48 12.82 -4.59 6.50
CA GLY A 48 12.26 -4.43 7.85
C GLY A 48 10.94 -5.19 8.10
N GLY A 49 10.50 -6.07 7.19
CA GLY A 49 9.27 -6.85 7.38
C GLY A 49 7.97 -6.09 7.07
N ILE A 50 8.05 -4.96 6.37
CA ILE A 50 6.86 -4.26 5.88
C ILE A 50 6.27 -5.07 4.72
N ILE A 51 5.18 -5.78 5.00
CA ILE A 51 4.40 -6.47 3.98
C ILE A 51 3.79 -5.39 3.07
N LEU A 52 4.32 -5.29 1.85
CA LEU A 52 3.73 -4.49 0.78
C LEU A 52 2.41 -5.16 0.38
N ILE A 53 1.33 -4.70 0.99
CA ILE A 53 -0.01 -5.12 0.61
C ILE A 53 -0.33 -4.42 -0.71
N GLU A 54 -0.44 -5.21 -1.78
CA GLU A 54 -0.98 -4.71 -3.04
C GLU A 54 -2.35 -4.08 -2.78
N HIS A 55 -2.53 -2.82 -3.16
CA HIS A 55 -3.78 -2.09 -3.04
C HIS A 55 -4.80 -2.57 -4.09
N SER A 56 -5.19 -3.84 -4.01
CA SER A 56 -6.26 -4.44 -4.79
C SER A 56 -7.49 -4.72 -3.92
N ALA A 57 -8.69 -4.70 -4.52
CA ALA A 57 -9.92 -5.03 -3.81
C ALA A 57 -9.90 -6.47 -3.26
N TYR A 58 -9.18 -7.37 -3.94
CA TYR A 58 -8.97 -8.75 -3.53
C TYR A 58 -8.16 -8.85 -2.23
N CYS A 59 -6.99 -8.21 -2.17
CA CYS A 59 -6.13 -8.22 -0.98
C CYS A 59 -6.82 -7.61 0.23
N PHE A 60 -7.53 -6.49 0.04
CA PHE A 60 -8.32 -5.88 1.11
C PHE A 60 -9.41 -6.82 1.65
N SER A 61 -10.10 -7.54 0.74
CA SER A 61 -11.13 -8.50 1.15
C SER A 61 -10.54 -9.65 1.97
N LYS A 62 -9.39 -10.19 1.57
CA LYS A 62 -8.70 -11.25 2.34
C LYS A 62 -8.26 -10.78 3.73
N ILE A 63 -7.75 -9.56 3.85
CA ILE A 63 -7.39 -8.97 5.15
C ILE A 63 -8.63 -8.86 6.04
N LYS A 64 -9.73 -8.34 5.49
CA LYS A 64 -11.00 -8.22 6.22
C LYS A 64 -11.52 -9.58 6.70
N ASP A 65 -11.48 -10.60 5.84
CA ASP A 65 -11.95 -11.95 6.18
C ASP A 65 -11.07 -12.59 7.26
N GLN A 66 -9.75 -12.43 7.17
CA GLN A 66 -8.83 -12.89 8.21
C GLN A 66 -9.09 -12.23 9.56
N LEU A 67 -9.32 -10.91 9.58
CA LEU A 67 -9.66 -10.18 10.80
C LEU A 67 -10.99 -10.63 11.40
N ARG A 68 -11.98 -10.98 10.57
CA ARG A 68 -13.26 -11.54 11.02
C ARG A 68 -13.08 -12.91 11.66
N LEU A 69 -12.35 -13.81 11.02
CA LEU A 69 -12.04 -15.14 11.56
C LEU A 69 -11.28 -15.03 12.88
N HIS A 70 -10.32 -14.11 12.97
CA HIS A 70 -9.57 -13.87 14.20
C HIS A 70 -10.47 -13.41 15.34
N ALA A 71 -11.39 -12.48 15.08
CA ALA A 71 -12.36 -12.02 16.08
C ALA A 71 -13.37 -13.11 16.50
N MET A 72 -13.70 -14.05 15.61
CA MET A 72 -14.56 -15.20 15.93
C MET A 72 -13.83 -16.25 16.77
N CYS A 73 -12.54 -16.47 16.51
CA CYS A 73 -11.74 -17.52 17.17
C CYS A 73 -11.09 -17.05 18.48
N GLN A 74 -10.82 -15.75 18.67
CA GLN A 74 -10.21 -15.22 19.88
C GLN A 74 -11.19 -14.35 20.67
N SER A 75 -11.47 -14.73 21.92
CA SER A 75 -12.53 -14.08 22.71
C SER A 75 -12.11 -12.88 23.55
N LYS A 76 -10.82 -12.48 23.62
CA LYS A 76 -10.39 -11.48 24.65
C LYS A 76 -9.21 -10.56 24.33
N GLU A 77 -8.60 -10.57 23.14
CA GLU A 77 -7.56 -9.57 22.85
C GLU A 77 -8.19 -8.22 22.48
N VAL A 78 -8.27 -7.33 23.49
CA VAL A 78 -8.67 -5.94 23.29
C VAL A 78 -7.49 -5.21 22.65
N HIS A 79 -7.41 -5.26 21.31
CA HIS A 79 -6.49 -4.39 20.59
C HIS A 79 -6.90 -2.93 20.80
N SER A 80 -5.92 -2.07 21.07
CA SER A 80 -6.17 -0.63 21.12
C SER A 80 -6.70 -0.15 19.77
N LYS A 81 -7.69 0.75 19.80
CA LYS A 81 -8.30 1.26 18.57
C LYS A 81 -7.21 1.89 17.70
N PRO A 82 -7.17 1.60 16.39
CA PRO A 82 -6.16 2.15 15.51
C PRO A 82 -6.29 3.68 15.48
N LYS A 83 -5.17 4.38 15.65
CA LYS A 83 -5.12 5.83 15.58
C LYS A 83 -5.10 6.27 14.12
N ILE A 84 -6.17 6.93 13.68
CA ILE A 84 -6.32 7.42 12.31
C ILE A 84 -5.71 8.82 12.23
N ARG A 85 -4.84 9.05 11.24
CA ARG A 85 -4.30 10.39 10.96
C ARG A 85 -5.44 11.31 10.52
N GLU A 86 -5.46 12.57 10.98
CA GLU A 86 -6.53 13.52 10.67
C GLU A 86 -6.78 13.67 9.16
N ALA A 87 -5.71 13.76 8.36
CA ALA A 87 -5.79 13.85 6.90
C ALA A 87 -6.52 12.66 6.24
N GLU A 88 -6.48 11.48 6.85
CA GLU A 88 -7.04 10.24 6.29
C GLU A 88 -8.44 9.93 6.83
N LYS A 89 -8.95 10.68 7.82
CA LYS A 89 -10.27 10.40 8.42
C LYS A 89 -11.40 10.35 7.40
N LYS A 90 -11.41 11.27 6.43
CA LYS A 90 -12.45 11.31 5.39
C LYS A 90 -12.42 10.07 4.51
N ARG A 91 -11.23 9.62 4.12
CA ARG A 91 -11.04 8.41 3.31
C ARG A 91 -11.43 7.16 4.10
N PHE A 92 -10.99 7.08 5.35
CA PHE A 92 -11.35 6.00 6.25
C PHE A 92 -12.87 5.85 6.39
N LYS A 93 -13.60 6.93 6.69
CA LYS A 93 -15.07 6.91 6.81
C LYS A 93 -15.75 6.34 5.56
N ARG A 94 -15.28 6.74 4.37
CA ARG A 94 -15.82 6.23 3.10
C ARG A 94 -15.60 4.72 2.94
N ILE A 95 -14.40 4.23 3.26
CA ILE A 95 -14.06 2.81 3.19
C ILE A 95 -14.93 2.00 4.17
N VAL A 96 -15.10 2.49 5.39
CA VAL A 96 -15.95 1.85 6.40
C VAL A 96 -17.39 1.77 5.91
N ALA A 97 -17.97 2.88 5.45
CA ALA A 97 -19.35 2.90 4.96
C ALA A 97 -19.58 1.95 3.77
N TYR A 98 -18.58 1.79 2.89
CA TYR A 98 -18.66 0.88 1.75
C TYR A 98 -18.61 -0.61 2.16
N HIS A 99 -17.76 -0.97 3.12
CA HIS A 99 -17.55 -2.37 3.50
C HIS A 99 -18.40 -2.84 4.68
N PHE A 100 -18.89 -1.90 5.48
CA PHE A 100 -19.77 -2.08 6.62
C PHE A 100 -20.92 -1.06 6.50
N PRO A 101 -21.75 -1.17 5.44
CA PRO A 101 -22.97 -0.38 5.40
C PRO A 101 -23.76 -0.71 6.67
N SER A 102 -24.14 0.31 7.44
CA SER A 102 -25.06 0.09 8.56
C SER A 102 -26.31 -0.56 7.99
N ASP A 103 -26.69 -1.72 8.54
CA ASP A 103 -28.02 -2.28 8.34
C ASP A 103 -29.01 -1.35 9.07
N GLU A 104 -29.33 -0.20 8.48
CA GLU A 104 -30.51 0.59 8.87
C GLU A 104 -31.80 -0.01 8.27
N ARG A 105 -31.80 -1.32 8.04
CA ARG A 105 -32.96 -2.13 7.66
C ARG A 105 -32.98 -3.40 8.51
N SER A 106 -33.38 -3.27 9.76
CA SER A 106 -33.90 -4.35 10.61
C SER A 106 -34.87 -3.72 11.60
#